data_AF-A0A0U9H9F8-F1
#
_entry.id   AF-A0A0U9H9F8-F1
#
_cell.length_a   1.000
_cell.length_b   1.000
_cell.length_c   1.000
_cell.angle_alpha   90.00
_cell.angle_beta   90.00
_cell.angle_gamma   90.00
#
_symmetry.space_group_name_H-M   'P 1'
#
loop_
_entity.id
_entity.type
_entity.pdbx_description
1 polymer ?
#
loop_
_entity_poly.entity_id
_entity_poly.type
_entity_poly.pdbx_seq_one_letter_code
_entity_poly.pdbx_strand_id
1 'polypeptide(L)'
;MKEIPKLLTIADLTTRWDMPRQSIHERITYREFPEPIQYVSNKRTALFLESDIEEFEKENPWITTPERRERRQRFIYSLINK
;
A
#
# COMPACT_ATOMS: atom_id res chain seq x y z
N MET A 1 21.72 10.52 17.97
CA MET A 1 21.29 9.11 17.79
C MET A 1 21.10 8.91 16.30
N LYS A 2 21.56 7.81 15.69
CA LYS A 2 21.21 7.54 14.28
C LYS A 2 19.75 7.09 14.26
N GLU A 3 18.88 7.90 13.67
CA GLU A 3 17.49 7.48 13.44
C GLU A 3 17.50 6.41 12.35
N ILE A 4 17.03 5.22 12.70
CA ILE A 4 16.89 4.12 11.76
C ILE A 4 15.56 4.34 11.04
N PRO A 5 15.54 4.39 9.70
CA PRO A 5 14.30 4.55 8.96
C PRO A 5 13.34 3.40 9.28
N LYS A 6 12.07 3.72 9.47
CA LYS A 6 11.04 2.71 9.73
C LYS A 6 10.78 1.90 8.47
N LEU A 7 10.71 0.59 8.66
CA LEU A 7 10.42 -0.37 7.61
C LEU A 7 9.08 -1.03 7.89
N LEU A 8 8.29 -1.19 6.83
CA LEU A 8 6.97 -1.80 6.87
C LEU A 8 7.00 -3.12 6.12
N THR A 9 6.37 -4.14 6.70
CA THR A 9 6.06 -5.39 6.03
C THR A 9 4.66 -5.32 5.40
N ILE A 10 4.32 -6.32 4.59
CA ILE A 10 2.95 -6.49 4.09
C ILE A 10 1.92 -6.60 5.24
N ALA A 11 2.31 -7.18 6.39
CA ALA A 11 1.41 -7.28 7.54
C ALA A 11 1.14 -5.91 8.18
N ASP A 12 2.15 -5.05 8.21
CA ASP A 12 1.98 -3.66 8.68
C ASP A 12 1.08 -2.88 7.74
N LEU A 13 1.24 -3.05 6.41
CA LEU A 13 0.35 -2.43 5.41
C LEU A 13 -1.09 -2.93 5.49
N THR A 14 -1.28 -4.21 5.78
CA THR A 14 -2.61 -4.83 6.02
C THR A 14 -3.31 -4.10 7.16
N THR A 15 -2.59 -3.84 8.26
CA THR A 15 -3.10 -3.14 9.44
C THR A 15 -3.30 -1.64 9.16
N ARG A 16 -2.33 -1.00 8.49
CA ARG A 16 -2.34 0.44 8.20
C ARG A 16 -3.49 0.85 7.30
N TRP A 17 -3.85 0.02 6.33
CA TRP A 17 -4.91 0.34 5.37
C TRP A 17 -6.22 -0.41 5.62
N ASP A 18 -6.28 -1.24 6.67
CA ASP A 18 -7.42 -2.11 6.95
C ASP A 18 -7.85 -2.88 5.68
N MET A 19 -6.90 -3.64 5.12
CA MET A 19 -7.08 -4.39 3.88
C MET A 19 -6.55 -5.80 4.01
N PRO A 20 -7.20 -6.81 3.39
CA PRO A 20 -6.72 -8.17 3.44
C PRO A 20 -5.39 -8.30 2.70
N ARG A 21 -4.53 -9.20 3.19
CA ARG A 21 -3.19 -9.46 2.66
C ARG A 21 -3.18 -9.72 1.15
N GLN A 22 -4.20 -10.40 0.62
CA GLN A 22 -4.32 -10.68 -0.81
C GLN A 22 -4.47 -9.39 -1.63
N SER A 23 -5.28 -8.43 -1.18
CA SER A 23 -5.43 -7.15 -1.87
C SER A 23 -4.15 -6.31 -1.84
N ILE A 24 -3.33 -6.46 -0.81
CA ILE A 24 -1.99 -5.84 -0.78
C ILE A 24 -1.08 -6.50 -1.83
N HIS A 25 -1.06 -7.84 -1.89
CA HIS A 25 -0.27 -8.59 -2.87
C HIS A 25 -0.65 -8.30 -4.32
N GLU A 26 -1.92 -8.06 -4.61
CA GLU A 26 -2.33 -7.60 -5.94
C GLU A 26 -1.76 -6.20 -6.23
N ARG A 27 -1.69 -5.34 -5.22
CA ARG A 27 -1.23 -3.96 -5.37
C ARG A 27 0.27 -3.81 -5.56
N ILE A 28 1.07 -4.61 -4.85
CA ILE A 28 2.54 -4.57 -4.99
C ILE A 28 3.01 -4.95 -6.40
N THR A 29 2.13 -5.54 -7.23
CA THR A 29 2.44 -5.83 -8.63
C THR A 29 2.24 -4.64 -9.55
N TYR A 30 1.57 -3.57 -9.10
CA TYR A 30 1.44 -2.35 -9.88
C TYR A 30 2.76 -1.57 -9.90
N ARG A 31 3.10 -1.03 -11.07
CA ARG A 31 4.33 -0.27 -11.31
C ARG A 31 4.46 0.98 -10.41
N GLU A 32 3.34 1.55 -9.99
CA GLU A 32 3.29 2.74 -9.15
C GLU A 32 3.55 2.43 -7.66
N PHE A 33 3.53 1.15 -7.28
CA PHE A 33 3.78 0.76 -5.89
C PHE A 33 5.29 0.80 -5.59
N PRO A 34 5.72 1.30 -4.42
CA PRO A 34 7.13 1.39 -4.08
C PRO A 34 7.80 0.02 -4.04
N GLU A 35 9.01 -0.07 -4.59
CA GLU A 35 9.78 -1.30 -4.60
C GLU A 35 10.27 -1.64 -3.18
N PRO A 36 10.34 -2.93 -2.82
CA PRO A 36 10.87 -3.33 -1.53
C PRO A 36 12.37 -3.07 -1.43
N ILE A 37 12.79 -2.33 -0.40
CA ILE A 37 14.19 -1.98 -0.14
C ILE A 37 15.02 -3.21 0.27
N GLN A 38 14.39 -4.21 0.88
CA GLN A 38 15.05 -5.42 1.36
C GLN A 38 14.07 -6.59 1.46
N TYR A 39 14.61 -7.81 1.36
CA TYR A 39 13.89 -9.02 1.70
C TYR A 39 14.55 -9.73 2.89
N VAL A 40 13.74 -10.18 3.84
CA VAL A 40 14.17 -10.95 5.03
C VAL A 40 13.46 -12.30 5.10
N SER A 41 13.84 -13.13 6.07
CA SER A 41 13.29 -14.49 6.24
C SER A 41 13.47 -15.35 4.99
N ASN A 42 14.72 -15.53 4.55
CA ASN A 42 15.08 -16.25 3.33
C ASN A 42 14.30 -15.78 2.09
N LYS A 43 14.28 -14.46 1.89
CA LYS A 43 13.60 -13.77 0.78
C LYS A 43 12.07 -13.85 0.79
N ARG A 44 11.44 -14.29 1.89
CA ARG A 44 9.97 -14.45 1.97
C ARG A 44 9.23 -13.18 2.37
N THR A 45 9.87 -12.28 3.10
CA THR A 45 9.23 -11.07 3.63
C THR A 45 9.86 -9.84 3.01
N ALA A 46 9.07 -9.12 2.21
CA ALA A 46 9.43 -7.82 1.66
C ALA A 46 9.34 -6.73 2.74
N LEU A 47 10.32 -5.84 2.74
CA LEU A 47 10.37 -4.64 3.58
C LEU A 47 10.31 -3.40 2.68
N PHE A 48 9.45 -2.46 3.04
CA PHE A 48 9.24 -1.19 2.36
C PHE A 48 9.65 -0.05 3.29
N LEU A 49 10.20 1.03 2.75
CA LEU A 49 10.44 2.24 3.54
C LEU A 49 9.10 2.91 3.86
N GLU A 50 8.94 3.35 5.11
CA GLU A 50 7.75 4.11 5.51
C GLU A 50 7.60 5.40 4.68
N SER A 51 8.71 6.08 4.37
CA SER A 51 8.71 7.30 3.55
C SER A 51 8.10 7.09 2.16
N ASP A 52 8.43 5.97 1.53
CA ASP A 52 8.01 5.68 0.16
C ASP A 52 6.52 5.28 0.15
N ILE A 53 6.07 4.61 1.22
CA ILE A 53 4.65 4.31 1.46
C ILE A 53 3.86 5.60 1.69
N GLU A 54 4.39 6.56 2.45
CA GLU A 54 3.75 7.85 2.66
C GLU A 54 3.68 8.68 1.37
N GLU A 55 4.72 8.63 0.52
CA GLU A 55 4.69 9.27 -0.79
C GLU A 55 3.62 8.65 -1.69
N PHE A 56 3.57 7.32 -1.74
CA PHE A 56 2.52 6.59 -2.45
C PHE A 56 1.11 6.94 -1.93
N GLU A 57 0.92 7.08 -0.62
CA GLU A 57 -0.35 7.49 -0.01
C GLU A 57 -0.78 8.91 -0.40
N LYS A 58 0.16 9.83 -0.62
CA LYS A 58 -0.13 11.20 -1.08
C LYS A 58 -0.65 11.20 -2.51
N GLU A 59 -0.08 10.37 -3.38
CA GLU A 59 -0.54 10.20 -4.77
C GLU A 59 -1.85 9.40 -4.83
N ASN A 60 -2.05 8.48 -3.89
CA ASN A 60 -3.19 7.58 -3.83
C ASN A 60 -3.99 7.72 -2.52
N PRO A 61 -4.55 8.90 -2.20
CA PRO A 61 -5.20 9.16 -0.91
C PRO A 61 -6.42 8.26 -0.67
N TRP A 62 -6.96 7.67 -1.74
CA TRP A 62 -8.09 6.77 -1.72
C TRP A 62 -7.79 5.41 -1.10
N ILE A 63 -6.52 5.01 -0.95
CA ILE A 63 -6.13 3.69 -0.42
C ILE A 63 -6.22 3.61 1.11
N THR A 64 -6.05 4.74 1.78
CA THR A 64 -5.82 4.84 3.24
C THR A 64 -6.97 4.32 4.11
N THR A 65 -8.21 4.39 3.63
CA THR A 65 -9.40 4.04 4.43
C THR A 65 -10.46 3.32 3.59
N PRO A 66 -11.24 2.39 4.19
CA PRO A 66 -12.34 1.71 3.50
C PRO A 66 -13.31 2.66 2.78
N GLU A 67 -13.71 3.74 3.44
CA GLU A 67 -14.70 4.70 2.93
C GLU A 67 -14.20 5.40 1.67
N ARG A 68 -12.91 5.77 1.63
CA ARG A 68 -12.32 6.41 0.45
C ARG A 68 -12.20 5.43 -0.72
N ARG A 69 -11.92 4.14 -0.44
CA ARG A 69 -11.91 3.10 -1.47
C ARG A 69 -13.30 2.91 -2.07
N GLU A 70 -14.33 2.82 -1.24
CA GLU A 70 -15.72 2.75 -1.72
C GLU A 70 -16.11 3.96 -2.56
N ARG A 71 -15.75 5.16 -2.11
CA ARG A 71 -16.03 6.39 -2.86
C ARG A 71 -15.38 6.36 -4.24
N ARG A 72 -14.15 5.87 -4.34
CA ARG A 72 -13.45 5.69 -5.62
C ARG A 72 -14.14 4.64 -6.51
N GLN A 73 -14.55 3.51 -5.95
CA GLN A 73 -15.29 2.47 -6.68
C GLN A 73 -16.62 3.00 -7.24
N ARG A 74 -17.41 3.70 -6.41
CA ARG A 74 -18.67 4.34 -6.83
C ARG A 74 -18.43 5.36 -7.96
N PHE A 75 -17.38 6.17 -7.84
CA PHE A 75 -17.00 7.12 -8.88
C PHE A 75 -16.65 6.42 -10.21
N ILE A 76 -15.81 5.38 -10.18
CA ILE A 76 -15.46 4.61 -11.39
C ILE A 76 -16.71 3.98 -12.01
N TYR A 77 -17.59 3.38 -11.20
CA TYR A 77 -18.84 2.80 -11.68
C TYR A 77 -19.73 3.85 -12.37
N SER A 78 -19.79 5.07 -11.82
CA SER A 78 -20.55 6.18 -12.44
C SER A 78 -19.99 6.65 -13.79
N LEU A 79 -18.69 6.44 -14.05
CA LEU A 79 -18.06 6.77 -15.33
C LEU A 79 -18.34 5.72 -16.41
N ILE A 80 -18.44 4.45 -16.02
CA ILE A 80 -18.63 3.32 -16.95
C ILE A 80 -20.10 3.22 -17.41
N ASN A 81 -21.04 3.54 -16.53
CA ASN A 81 -22.49 3.41 -16.81
C ASN A 81 -23.11 4.72 -17.34
N LYS A 82 -22.32 5.54 -18.03
CA LYS A 82 -22.72 6.79 -18.68
C LYS A 82 -22.70 6.63 -20.19
#